data_AF-A0A2X3DEE9-F1
#
_entry.id   AF-A0A2X3DEE9-F1
#
_cell.length_a   1.000
_cell.length_b   1.000
_cell.length_c   1.000
_cell.angle_alpha   90.00
_cell.angle_beta   90.00
_cell.angle_gamma   90.00
#
_symmetry.space_group_name_H-M   'P 1'
#
loop_
_entity.id
_entity.type
_entity.pdbx_description
1 polymer ?
#
loop_
_entity_poly.entity_id
_entity_poly.type
_entity_poly.pdbx_seq_one_letter_code
_entity_poly.pdbx_strand_id
1 'polypeptide(L)'
;MNRIKFAFGFFISGALLGLFYNLLNDKIHHKEECTASLVVFKGNTQTNLTLNFMYSLDESKGTVAVSGSYLDGGKLQGHIRRDVIYDMVKNHESHHFHSREINRYGNIDSVSDTFLATILPDFYVYPDEKISYIISKQNEHSFLIKVGSRPLLYCAN
;
A
#
# COMPACT_ATOMS: atom_id res chain seq x y z
N MET A 1 -10.77 41.26 -38.23
CA MET A 1 -10.53 39.80 -38.43
C MET A 1 -9.28 39.27 -37.70
N ASN A 2 -8.16 40.01 -37.62
CA ASN A 2 -6.94 39.52 -36.95
C ASN A 2 -7.04 39.39 -35.42
N ARG A 3 -7.76 40.28 -34.73
CA ARG A 3 -7.88 40.23 -33.25
C ARG A 3 -8.56 38.96 -32.72
N ILE A 4 -9.56 38.45 -33.45
CA ILE A 4 -10.26 37.20 -33.09
C ILE A 4 -9.33 35.99 -33.31
N LYS A 5 -8.52 35.99 -34.38
CA LYS A 5 -7.53 34.94 -34.63
C LYS A 5 -6.43 34.90 -33.55
N PHE A 6 -5.97 36.06 -33.09
CA PHE A 6 -5.04 36.14 -31.96
C PHE A 6 -5.65 35.62 -30.65
N ALA A 7 -6.90 35.99 -30.36
CA ALA A 7 -7.59 35.50 -29.17
C ALA A 7 -7.78 33.96 -29.18
N PHE A 8 -8.15 33.38 -30.33
CA PHE A 8 -8.23 31.93 -30.50
C PHE A 8 -6.87 31.24 -30.35
N GLY A 9 -5.79 31.85 -30.86
CA GLY A 9 -4.43 31.33 -30.70
C GLY A 9 -3.98 31.26 -29.24
N PHE A 10 -4.26 32.30 -28.45
CA PHE A 10 -3.98 32.30 -27.01
C PHE A 10 -4.81 31.26 -26.26
N PHE A 11 -6.08 31.06 -26.64
CA PHE A 11 -6.96 30.09 -26.00
C PHE A 11 -6.48 28.64 -26.26
N ILE A 12 -6.10 28.33 -27.50
CA ILE A 12 -5.56 27.00 -27.86
C ILE A 12 -4.21 26.75 -27.17
N SER A 13 -3.33 27.75 -27.12
CA SER A 13 -2.04 27.63 -26.42
C SER A 13 -2.22 27.38 -24.92
N GLY A 14 -3.14 28.10 -24.28
CA GLY A 14 -3.47 27.89 -22.87
C GLY A 14 -4.05 26.49 -22.59
N ALA A 15 -4.93 25.99 -23.46
CA ALA A 15 -5.48 24.65 -23.35
C ALA A 15 -4.41 23.55 -23.52
N LEU A 16 -3.49 23.71 -24.48
CA LEU A 16 -2.38 22.79 -24.70
C LEU A 16 -1.39 22.78 -23.52
N LEU A 17 -1.05 23.95 -22.98
CA LEU A 17 -0.20 24.05 -21.79
C LEU A 17 -0.87 23.43 -20.55
N GLY A 18 -2.17 23.64 -20.37
CA GLY A 18 -2.93 23.02 -19.28
C GLY A 18 -2.99 21.50 -19.39
N LEU A 19 -3.21 20.96 -20.60
CA LEU A 19 -3.18 19.52 -20.85
C LEU A 19 -1.78 18.94 -20.62
N PHE A 20 -0.74 19.60 -21.10
CA PHE A 20 0.64 19.16 -20.92
C PHE A 20 1.05 19.18 -19.44
N TYR A 21 0.68 20.23 -18.71
CA TYR A 21 0.90 20.32 -17.26
C TYR A 21 0.19 19.20 -16.52
N ASN A 22 -1.08 18.93 -16.83
CA ASN A 22 -1.82 17.84 -16.20
C ASN A 22 -1.20 16.46 -16.52
N LEU A 23 -0.81 16.20 -17.76
CA LEU A 23 -0.15 14.93 -18.14
C LEU A 23 1.19 14.72 -17.45
N LEU A 24 1.97 15.79 -17.25
CA LEU A 24 3.20 15.73 -16.48
C LEU A 24 2.93 15.49 -15.00
N ASN A 25 1.96 16.21 -14.42
CA ASN A 25 1.63 16.11 -13.01
C ASN A 25 1.05 14.73 -12.66
N ASP A 26 0.27 14.14 -13.57
CA ASP A 26 -0.26 12.80 -13.43
C ASP A 26 0.89 11.79 -13.39
N LYS A 27 1.82 11.82 -14.36
CA LYS A 27 3.00 10.94 -14.38
C LYS A 27 3.91 11.08 -13.17
N ILE A 28 4.12 12.29 -12.66
CA ILE A 28 5.04 12.57 -11.53
C ILE A 28 4.46 12.08 -10.19
N HIS A 29 3.14 11.94 -10.09
CA HIS A 29 2.46 11.60 -8.85
C HIS A 29 1.70 10.27 -8.88
N HIS A 30 2.04 9.35 -9.80
CA HIS A 30 1.51 7.99 -9.77
C HIS A 30 1.92 7.27 -8.47
N LYS A 31 1.11 7.46 -7.43
CA LYS A 31 1.10 6.62 -6.25
C LYS A 31 0.28 5.39 -6.62
N GLU A 32 0.95 4.27 -6.67
CA GLU A 32 0.27 2.99 -6.83
C GLU A 32 -0.28 2.58 -5.47
N GLU A 33 -1.57 2.31 -5.42
CA GLU A 33 -2.26 1.82 -4.23
C GLU A 33 -2.67 0.37 -4.47
N CYS A 34 -2.43 -0.51 -3.49
CA CYS A 34 -3.04 -1.84 -3.45
C CYS A 34 -3.68 -2.05 -2.09
N THR A 35 -4.95 -2.47 -2.09
CA THR A 35 -5.61 -2.95 -0.89
C THR A 35 -5.75 -4.47 -0.92
N ALA A 36 -5.36 -5.13 0.17
CA ALA A 36 -5.55 -6.54 0.38
C ALA A 36 -6.22 -6.80 1.73
N SER A 37 -7.28 -7.60 1.72
CA SER A 37 -8.02 -7.99 2.92
C SER A 37 -7.80 -9.47 3.22
N LEU A 38 -7.56 -9.80 4.48
CA LEU A 38 -7.32 -11.17 4.93
C LEU A 38 -7.90 -11.41 6.31
N VAL A 39 -8.25 -12.68 6.59
CA VAL A 39 -8.74 -13.11 7.90
C VAL A 39 -7.81 -14.20 8.42
N VAL A 40 -7.22 -13.98 9.59
CA VAL A 40 -6.33 -14.95 10.26
C VAL A 40 -7.10 -15.62 11.40
N PHE A 41 -7.11 -16.96 11.39
CA PHE A 41 -7.66 -17.76 12.49
C PHE A 41 -6.52 -18.43 13.26
N LYS A 42 -6.55 -18.32 14.60
CA LYS A 42 -5.61 -19.02 15.48
C LYS A 42 -6.30 -19.49 16.75
N GLY A 43 -6.61 -20.79 16.82
CA GLY A 43 -7.46 -21.33 17.87
C GLY A 43 -8.84 -20.67 17.83
N ASN A 44 -9.26 -20.06 18.95
CA ASN A 44 -10.55 -19.35 19.07
C ASN A 44 -10.48 -17.86 18.69
N THR A 45 -9.30 -17.41 18.22
CA THR A 45 -9.08 -16.03 17.82
C THR A 45 -9.29 -15.84 16.32
N GLN A 46 -9.85 -14.68 15.98
CA GLN A 46 -10.03 -14.23 14.61
C GLN A 46 -9.47 -12.81 14.50
N THR A 47 -8.64 -12.55 13.49
CA THR A 47 -8.18 -11.21 13.17
C THR A 47 -8.56 -10.85 11.75
N ASN A 48 -9.39 -9.82 11.60
CA ASN A 48 -9.73 -9.27 10.30
C ASN A 48 -8.74 -8.16 10.00
N LEU A 49 -8.01 -8.28 8.90
CA LEU A 49 -6.92 -7.39 8.53
C LEU A 49 -7.15 -6.81 7.14
N THR A 50 -6.79 -5.54 6.99
CA THR A 50 -6.70 -4.85 5.71
C THR A 50 -5.34 -4.18 5.65
N LEU A 51 -4.58 -4.52 4.61
CA LEU A 51 -3.29 -3.96 4.27
C LEU A 51 -3.48 -3.05 3.06
N ASN A 52 -3.23 -1.76 3.23
CA ASN A 52 -3.23 -0.81 2.12
C ASN A 52 -1.78 -0.38 1.84
N PHE A 53 -1.23 -0.88 0.74
CA PHE A 53 0.10 -0.55 0.23
C PHE A 53 0.00 0.71 -0.62
N MET A 54 0.64 1.77 -0.17
CA MET A 54 0.88 2.97 -0.96
C MET A 54 2.36 3.00 -1.31
N TYR A 55 2.71 2.97 -2.59
CA TYR A 55 4.11 2.96 -3.01
C TYR A 55 4.41 3.91 -4.15
N SER A 56 5.62 4.46 -4.14
CA SER A 56 6.21 5.20 -5.25
C SER A 56 7.29 4.32 -5.88
N LEU A 57 7.07 3.89 -7.11
CA LEU A 57 8.06 3.13 -7.88
C LEU A 57 9.35 3.94 -8.10
N ASP A 58 9.22 5.24 -8.28
CA ASP A 58 10.35 6.15 -8.54
C ASP A 58 11.22 6.35 -7.29
N GLU A 59 10.61 6.40 -6.10
CA GLU A 59 11.33 6.63 -4.85
C GLU A 59 11.79 5.34 -4.16
N SER A 60 11.35 4.17 -4.64
CA SER A 60 11.65 2.87 -4.01
C SER A 60 11.27 2.85 -2.52
N LYS A 61 10.19 3.55 -2.18
CA LYS A 61 9.70 3.77 -0.81
C LYS A 61 8.18 3.73 -0.80
N GLY A 62 7.63 3.42 0.36
CA GLY A 62 6.18 3.43 0.54
C GLY A 62 5.76 3.30 1.98
N THR A 63 4.45 3.22 2.15
CA THR A 63 3.78 3.00 3.42
C THR A 63 2.79 1.86 3.26
N VAL A 64 2.74 0.94 4.23
CA VAL A 64 1.62 0.00 4.36
C VAL A 64 0.79 0.39 5.57
N ALA A 65 -0.46 0.79 5.33
CA ALA A 65 -1.42 0.96 6.41
C ALA A 65 -1.97 -0.42 6.80
N VAL A 66 -1.70 -0.85 8.02
CA VAL A 66 -2.19 -2.08 8.64
C VAL A 66 -3.36 -1.72 9.53
N SER A 67 -4.54 -2.24 9.18
CA SER A 67 -5.77 -1.96 9.91
C SER A 67 -6.59 -3.21 10.15
N GLY A 68 -7.36 -3.24 11.24
CA GLY A 68 -8.14 -4.43 11.52
C GLY A 68 -8.78 -4.49 12.90
N SER A 69 -9.39 -5.64 13.17
CA SER A 69 -9.99 -5.98 14.45
C SER A 69 -9.56 -7.36 14.91
N TYR A 70 -9.28 -7.46 16.21
CA TYR A 70 -8.97 -8.71 16.88
C TYR A 70 -10.18 -9.15 17.70
N LEU A 71 -10.64 -10.38 17.45
CA LEU A 71 -11.73 -11.03 18.16
C LEU A 71 -11.23 -12.29 18.86
N ASP A 72 -11.72 -12.53 20.06
CA ASP A 72 -11.54 -13.79 20.81
C ASP A 72 -12.92 -14.32 21.21
N GLY A 73 -13.26 -15.53 20.75
CA GLY A 73 -14.59 -16.12 20.95
C GLY A 73 -15.72 -15.25 20.41
N GLY A 74 -15.47 -14.57 19.29
CA GLY A 74 -16.43 -13.67 18.65
C GLY A 74 -16.61 -12.30 19.34
N LYS A 75 -15.89 -12.02 20.43
CA LYS A 75 -15.92 -10.71 21.10
C LYS A 75 -14.74 -9.87 20.67
N LEU A 76 -15.00 -8.61 20.31
CA LEU A 76 -13.96 -7.63 19.99
C LEU A 76 -13.06 -7.38 21.20
N GLN A 77 -11.76 -7.59 21.02
CA GLN A 77 -10.72 -7.39 22.04
C GLN A 77 -9.85 -6.17 21.73
N GLY A 78 -9.73 -5.77 20.46
CA GLY A 78 -8.94 -4.60 20.11
C GLY A 78 -8.97 -4.25 18.63
N HIS A 79 -8.42 -3.07 18.34
CA HIS A 79 -8.26 -2.56 16.99
C HIS A 79 -6.79 -2.43 16.64
N ILE A 80 -6.50 -2.60 15.35
CA ILE A 80 -5.17 -2.48 14.77
C ILE A 80 -5.23 -1.25 13.86
N ARG A 81 -4.29 -0.31 14.04
CA ARG A 81 -4.16 0.86 13.18
C ARG A 81 -2.73 1.38 13.27
N ARG A 82 -1.91 0.98 12.32
CA ARG A 82 -0.52 1.40 12.23
C ARG A 82 -0.04 1.50 10.80
N ASP A 83 0.91 2.37 10.58
CA ASP A 83 1.54 2.57 9.29
C ASP A 83 2.99 2.06 9.36
N VAL A 84 3.35 1.23 8.39
CA VAL A 84 4.70 0.68 8.22
C VAL A 84 5.37 1.46 7.10
N ILE A 85 6.35 2.29 7.44
CA ILE A 85 7.16 3.00 6.45
C ILE A 85 8.29 2.07 6.03
N TYR A 86 8.49 1.89 4.72
CA TYR A 86 9.50 0.97 4.20
C TYR A 86 10.26 1.53 3.01
N ASP A 87 11.47 1.00 2.80
CA ASP A 87 12.17 1.02 1.52
C ASP A 87 12.01 -0.33 0.81
N MET A 88 12.08 -0.30 -0.51
CA MET A 88 11.87 -1.46 -1.37
C MET A 88 12.94 -1.54 -2.44
N VAL A 89 13.59 -2.69 -2.55
CA VAL A 89 14.57 -2.96 -3.59
C VAL A 89 14.02 -4.05 -4.51
N LYS A 90 13.87 -3.73 -5.79
CA LYS A 90 13.49 -4.70 -6.81
C LYS A 90 14.71 -5.48 -7.29
N ASN A 91 14.63 -6.80 -7.26
CA ASN A 91 15.62 -7.71 -7.81
C ASN A 91 14.92 -8.75 -8.70
N HIS A 92 15.04 -8.58 -10.02
CA HIS A 92 14.30 -9.35 -11.02
C HIS A 92 12.77 -9.37 -10.74
N GLU A 93 12.22 -10.53 -10.38
CA GLU A 93 10.80 -10.72 -10.05
C GLU A 93 10.50 -10.54 -8.55
N SER A 94 11.53 -10.45 -7.71
CA SER A 94 11.39 -10.26 -6.27
C SER A 94 11.46 -8.79 -5.89
N HIS A 95 10.62 -8.41 -4.93
CA HIS A 95 10.60 -7.09 -4.32
C HIS A 95 10.94 -7.29 -2.84
N HIS A 96 12.07 -6.73 -2.41
CA HIS A 96 12.60 -6.85 -1.06
C HIS A 96 12.23 -5.60 -0.27
N PHE A 97 11.34 -5.74 0.70
CA PHE A 97 10.86 -4.67 1.55
C PHE A 97 11.62 -4.69 2.87
N HIS A 98 11.89 -3.51 3.41
CA HIS A 98 12.58 -3.33 4.67
C HIS A 98 11.87 -2.24 5.48
N SER A 99 11.36 -2.60 6.66
CA SER A 99 10.65 -1.66 7.51
C SER A 99 11.65 -0.68 8.13
N ARG A 100 11.30 0.61 8.12
CA ARG A 100 12.12 1.69 8.67
C ARG A 100 11.49 2.25 9.93
N GLU A 101 10.17 2.39 9.94
CA GLU A 101 9.43 2.98 11.05
C GLU A 101 8.03 2.37 11.15
N ILE A 102 7.54 2.26 12.38
CA ILE A 102 6.20 1.76 12.71
C ILE A 102 5.45 2.86 13.45
N ASN A 103 4.54 3.52 12.74
CA ASN A 103 3.71 4.59 13.28
C ASN A 103 2.41 4.03 13.84
N ARG A 104 2.29 4.02 15.17
CA ARG A 104 1.11 3.52 15.87
C ARG A 104 0.15 4.65 16.18
N TYR A 105 -1.13 4.46 15.85
CA TYR A 105 -2.17 5.41 16.22
C TYR A 105 -2.71 5.06 17.61
N GLY A 106 -2.00 5.46 18.67
CA GLY A 106 -2.21 4.97 20.05
C GLY A 106 -3.61 5.14 20.64
N ASN A 107 -4.46 5.99 20.07
CA ASN A 107 -5.86 6.13 20.50
C ASN A 107 -6.77 5.02 19.94
N ILE A 108 -6.30 4.27 18.93
CA ILE A 108 -7.07 3.26 18.19
C ILE A 108 -6.33 1.92 18.21
N ASP A 109 -5.02 1.92 17.99
CA ASP A 109 -4.18 0.72 17.99
C ASP A 109 -3.98 0.20 19.41
N SER A 110 -4.81 -0.76 19.80
CA SER A 110 -4.85 -1.32 21.16
C SER A 110 -4.27 -2.73 21.26
N VAL A 111 -3.93 -3.36 20.14
CA VAL A 111 -3.39 -4.72 20.10
C VAL A 111 -1.87 -4.71 20.35
N SER A 112 -1.37 -5.61 21.19
CA SER A 112 0.04 -5.68 21.52
C SER A 112 0.88 -6.20 20.35
N ASP A 113 2.12 -5.71 20.25
CA ASP A 113 3.06 -6.13 19.20
C ASP A 113 3.42 -7.61 19.36
N THR A 114 3.56 -8.08 20.60
CA THR A 114 3.80 -9.49 20.89
C THR A 114 2.71 -10.39 20.35
N PHE A 115 1.44 -9.97 20.39
CA PHE A 115 0.34 -10.73 19.80
C PHE A 115 0.37 -10.66 18.27
N LEU A 116 0.57 -9.45 17.72
CA LEU A 116 0.60 -9.22 16.27
C LEU A 116 1.71 -10.01 15.58
N ALA A 117 2.91 -10.07 16.17
CA ALA A 117 4.01 -10.88 15.68
C ALA A 117 3.69 -12.39 15.62
N THR A 118 2.63 -12.83 16.31
CA THR A 118 2.18 -14.23 16.22
C THR A 118 1.21 -14.52 15.09
N ILE A 119 0.72 -13.49 14.39
CA ILE A 119 -0.27 -13.60 13.30
C ILE A 119 0.16 -12.87 12.01
N LEU A 120 1.08 -11.92 12.11
CA LEU A 120 1.67 -11.18 11.01
C LEU A 120 3.19 -11.35 11.02
N PRO A 121 3.84 -11.29 9.85
CA PRO A 121 5.29 -11.17 9.78
C PRO A 121 5.82 -9.96 10.55
N ASP A 122 7.02 -10.10 11.12
CA ASP A 122 7.67 -9.06 11.94
C ASP A 122 7.84 -7.72 11.20
N PHE A 123 7.96 -7.75 9.87
CA PHE A 123 7.94 -6.56 9.00
C PHE A 123 6.77 -5.59 9.28
N TYR A 124 5.59 -6.11 9.63
CA TYR A 124 4.40 -5.28 9.90
C TYR A 124 4.33 -4.76 11.35
N VAL A 125 5.24 -5.21 12.20
CA VAL A 125 5.15 -5.05 13.66
C VAL A 125 6.35 -4.27 14.19
N TYR A 126 7.55 -4.50 13.67
CA TYR A 126 8.80 -3.93 14.15
C TYR A 126 9.58 -3.20 13.04
N PRO A 127 10.38 -2.17 13.40
CA PRO A 127 11.32 -1.55 12.47
C PRO A 127 12.53 -2.46 12.21
N ASP A 128 13.26 -2.18 11.13
CA ASP A 128 14.47 -2.89 10.69
C ASP A 128 14.25 -4.38 10.34
N GLU A 129 13.01 -4.74 10.01
CA GLU A 129 12.61 -6.09 9.61
C GLU A 129 12.45 -6.20 8.10
N LYS A 130 12.60 -7.41 7.56
CA LYS A 130 12.62 -7.64 6.11
C LYS A 130 11.57 -8.65 5.67
N ILE A 131 10.94 -8.37 4.54
CA ILE A 131 10.08 -9.32 3.86
C ILE A 131 10.29 -9.25 2.35
N SER A 132 10.26 -10.40 1.69
CA SER A 132 10.46 -10.48 0.24
C SER A 132 9.22 -11.04 -0.42
N TYR A 133 8.69 -10.28 -1.37
CA TYR A 133 7.50 -10.65 -2.11
C TYR A 133 7.84 -10.94 -3.58
N ILE A 134 7.07 -11.86 -4.17
CA ILE A 134 6.96 -12.01 -5.62
C ILE A 134 5.61 -11.43 -6.00
N ILE A 135 5.61 -10.41 -6.86
CA ILE A 135 4.41 -9.74 -7.35
C ILE A 135 4.16 -10.23 -8.77
N SER A 136 3.04 -10.92 -8.97
CA SER A 136 2.67 -11.51 -10.27
C SER A 136 1.34 -10.95 -10.76
N LYS A 137 1.32 -10.35 -11.96
CA LYS A 137 0.10 -9.85 -12.60
C LYS A 137 -0.86 -11.03 -12.86
N GLN A 138 -2.11 -10.90 -12.44
CA GLN A 138 -3.16 -11.90 -12.67
C GLN A 138 -4.05 -11.50 -13.85
N ASN A 139 -4.42 -10.22 -13.93
CA ASN A 139 -5.11 -9.60 -15.07
C ASN A 139 -4.73 -8.10 -15.16
N GLU A 140 -5.37 -7.33 -16.05
CA GLU A 140 -5.06 -5.91 -16.25
C GLU A 140 -5.21 -5.04 -15.00
N HIS A 141 -6.00 -5.46 -14.01
CA HIS A 141 -6.32 -4.69 -12.81
C HIS A 141 -6.03 -5.46 -11.50
N SER A 142 -5.32 -6.58 -11.56
CA SER A 142 -5.05 -7.36 -10.35
C SER A 142 -3.68 -8.03 -10.32
N PHE A 143 -3.14 -8.09 -9.11
CA PHE A 143 -1.82 -8.65 -8.82
C PHE A 143 -1.90 -9.60 -7.64
N LEU A 144 -1.09 -10.65 -7.69
CA LEU A 144 -0.95 -11.62 -6.62
C LEU A 144 0.43 -11.48 -6.00
N ILE A 145 0.43 -11.20 -4.70
CA ILE A 145 1.63 -11.09 -3.88
C ILE A 145 1.85 -12.42 -3.16
N LYS A 146 3.03 -13.01 -3.36
CA LYS A 146 3.43 -14.31 -2.79
C LYS A 146 4.68 -14.16 -1.94
N VAL A 147 4.82 -14.99 -0.90
CA VAL A 147 6.12 -15.25 -0.24
C VAL A 147 6.48 -16.70 -0.52
N GLY A 148 7.57 -16.91 -1.24
CA GLY A 148 7.89 -18.22 -1.81
C GLY A 148 6.76 -18.73 -2.70
N SER A 149 6.24 -19.94 -2.41
CA SER A 149 5.16 -20.58 -3.18
C SER A 149 3.74 -20.32 -2.63
N ARG A 150 3.59 -19.55 -1.55
CA ARG A 150 2.29 -19.32 -0.90
C ARG A 150 1.71 -17.96 -1.30
N PRO A 151 0.49 -17.91 -1.89
CA PRO A 151 -0.22 -16.65 -2.09
C PRO A 151 -0.58 -16.06 -0.73
N LEU A 152 -0.21 -14.80 -0.52
CA LEU A 152 -0.45 -14.09 0.73
C LEU A 152 -1.50 -13.01 0.56
N LEU A 153 -1.48 -12.28 -0.55
CA LEU A 153 -2.36 -11.14 -0.77
C LEU A 153 -2.80 -11.06 -2.23
N TYR A 154 -4.07 -10.82 -2.45
CA TYR A 154 -4.64 -10.49 -3.76
C TYR A 154 -4.97 -8.99 -3.76
N CYS A 155 -4.32 -8.25 -4.65
CA CYS A 155 -4.58 -6.84 -4.92
C CYS A 155 -5.52 -6.75 -6.11
N ALA A 156 -6.65 -6.05 -5.95
CA ALA A 156 -7.48 -5.62 -7.07
C ALA A 156 -7.60 -4.08 -7.03
N ASN A 157 -7.31 -3.44 -8.16
CA ASN A 157 -7.61 -2.04 -8.41
C ASN A 157 -9.03 -1.88 -8.97
#